data_AF-A0A433I3A8-F1
#
_entry.id   AF-A0A433I3A8-F1
#
_cell.length_a   1.000
_cell.length_b   1.000
_cell.length_c   1.000
_cell.angle_alpha   90.00
_cell.angle_beta   90.00
_cell.angle_gamma   90.00
#
_symmetry.space_group_name_H-M   'P 1'
#
loop_
_entity.id
_entity.type
_entity.pdbx_description
1 polymer ?
#
loop_
_entity_poly.entity_id
_entity_poly.type
_entity_poly.pdbx_seq_one_letter_code
_entity_poly.pdbx_strand_id
1 'polypeptide(L)'
;SPEAGSGDGHAGRGHGKILGGGMVGTHAGDMIGEIALAIEMGADAVDIGKTIHPHPTLGESIGMAAEVAHGSCTDVPPARK
;
A
#
# COMPACT_ATOMS: atom_id res chain seq x y z
N SER A 1 -21.60 12.79 4.48
CA SER A 1 -21.10 12.80 3.10
C SER A 1 -21.23 14.23 2.59
N PRO A 2 -20.08 14.87 2.32
CA PRO A 2 -19.51 14.79 0.98
C PRO A 2 -18.06 14.29 1.04
N GLU A 3 -17.78 13.27 0.24
CA GLU A 3 -16.54 13.05 -0.51
C GLU A 3 -15.28 13.70 0.08
N ALA A 4 -14.71 13.06 1.10
CA ALA A 4 -13.27 13.21 1.34
C ALA A 4 -12.61 12.55 0.13
N GLY A 5 -12.42 13.34 -0.93
CA GLY A 5 -11.90 12.90 -2.21
C GLY A 5 -10.70 12.00 -1.95
N SER A 6 -10.87 10.73 -2.31
CA SER A 6 -9.76 9.87 -2.68
C SER A 6 -9.09 10.61 -3.83
N GLY A 7 -8.08 11.41 -3.50
CA GLY A 7 -7.43 12.28 -4.46
C GLY A 7 -6.74 11.40 -5.48
N ASP A 8 -7.37 11.19 -6.64
CA ASP A 8 -6.66 10.91 -7.88
C ASP A 8 -5.74 12.11 -8.12
N GLY A 9 -4.50 12.00 -7.64
CA GLY A 9 -3.67 13.15 -7.35
C GLY A 9 -2.20 12.95 -7.71
N HIS A 10 -1.92 12.86 -9.02
CA HIS A 10 -0.61 13.14 -9.59
C HIS A 10 -0.21 14.64 -9.45
N ALA A 11 -0.51 15.29 -8.32
CA ALA A 11 -0.36 16.73 -8.17
C ALA A 11 0.13 17.12 -6.76
N GLY A 12 1.46 17.11 -6.56
CA GLY A 12 2.21 18.16 -5.84
C GLY A 12 1.84 18.58 -4.40
N ARG A 13 0.91 17.94 -3.68
CA ARG A 13 0.59 18.23 -2.26
C ARG A 13 0.42 16.94 -1.45
N GLY A 14 1.24 16.80 -0.41
CA GLY A 14 1.56 15.55 0.29
C GLY A 14 0.50 15.00 1.24
N HIS A 15 -0.69 14.67 0.74
CA HIS A 15 -1.69 13.93 1.50
C HIS A 15 -1.76 12.50 0.96
N GLY A 16 -1.48 11.49 1.80
CA GLY A 16 -1.65 10.07 1.45
C GLY A 16 -0.40 9.31 0.96
N LYS A 17 0.75 9.98 0.83
CA LYS A 17 2.01 9.36 0.40
C LYS A 17 2.52 8.32 1.41
N ILE A 18 3.12 7.25 0.90
CA ILE A 18 3.87 6.30 1.72
C ILE A 18 5.15 6.99 2.21
N LEU A 19 5.31 7.05 3.53
CA LEU A 19 6.48 7.69 4.18
C LEU A 19 7.52 6.67 4.65
N GLY A 20 7.15 5.39 4.71
CA GLY A 20 7.95 4.33 5.30
C GLY A 20 7.19 3.01 5.34
N GLY A 21 7.93 1.93 5.54
CA GLY A 21 7.38 0.60 5.78
C GLY A 21 8.43 -0.31 6.40
N GLY A 22 7.98 -1.38 7.05
CA GLY A 22 8.85 -2.32 7.74
C GLY A 22 8.33 -3.74 7.58
N MET A 23 9.25 -4.70 7.56
CA MET A 23 8.93 -6.10 7.30
C MET A 23 9.80 -7.01 8.16
N VAL A 24 9.21 -8.11 8.62
CA VAL A 24 9.89 -9.15 9.41
C VAL A 24 9.45 -10.49 8.87
N GLY A 25 10.42 -11.35 8.53
CA GLY A 25 10.17 -12.66 7.94
C GLY A 25 11.35 -13.14 7.10
N THR A 26 11.25 -14.36 6.56
CA THR A 26 12.19 -14.84 5.55
C THR A 26 12.09 -13.97 4.30
N HIS A 27 13.23 -13.68 3.66
CA HIS A 27 13.30 -12.84 2.46
C HIS A 27 12.83 -11.38 2.64
N ALA A 28 12.65 -10.88 3.87
CA ALA A 28 12.23 -9.50 4.10
C ALA A 28 13.19 -8.46 3.49
N GLY A 29 14.50 -8.71 3.52
CA GLY A 29 15.48 -7.84 2.87
C GLY A 29 15.36 -7.79 1.35
N ASP A 30 14.88 -8.87 0.72
CA ASP A 30 14.72 -8.94 -0.74
C ASP A 30 13.47 -8.17 -1.19
N MET A 31 12.40 -8.21 -0.38
CA MET A 31 11.11 -7.59 -0.70
C MET A 31 11.05 -6.09 -0.33
N ILE A 32 11.87 -5.59 0.61
CA ILE A 32 11.76 -4.21 1.13
C ILE A 32 12.04 -3.17 0.04
N GLY A 33 12.70 -3.59 -1.04
CA GLY A 33 12.98 -2.76 -2.21
C GLY A 33 11.72 -2.19 -2.87
N GLU A 34 10.59 -2.90 -2.84
CA GLU A 34 9.33 -2.38 -3.38
C GLU A 34 8.81 -1.18 -2.56
N ILE A 35 8.86 -1.27 -1.23
CA ILE A 35 8.48 -0.17 -0.33
C ILE A 35 9.42 1.02 -0.53
N ALA A 36 10.72 0.78 -0.68
CA ALA A 36 11.69 1.82 -0.97
C ALA A 36 11.39 2.53 -2.30
N LEU A 37 11.09 1.76 -3.36
CA LEU A 37 10.72 2.31 -4.66
C LEU A 37 9.42 3.12 -4.58
N ALA A 38 8.41 2.62 -3.86
CA ALA A 38 7.16 3.33 -3.66
C ALA A 38 7.35 4.69 -2.96
N ILE A 39 8.25 4.77 -1.97
CA ILE A 39 8.59 6.04 -1.30
C ILE A 39 9.27 7.01 -2.29
N GLU A 40 10.26 6.54 -3.06
CA GLU A 40 10.98 7.36 -4.04
C GLU A 40 10.05 7.87 -5.16
N MET A 41 9.08 7.06 -5.57
CA MET A 41 8.05 7.47 -6.53
C MET A 41 7.02 8.42 -5.94
N GLY A 42 7.00 8.59 -4.61
CA GLY A 42 5.89 9.25 -3.93
C GLY A 42 4.57 8.56 -4.23
N ALA A 43 4.54 7.23 -4.18
CA ALA A 43 3.32 6.45 -4.32
C ALA A 43 2.42 6.63 -3.09
N ASP A 44 1.12 6.43 -3.27
CA ASP A 44 0.16 6.30 -2.19
C ASP A 44 -0.32 4.84 -2.00
N ALA A 45 -1.23 4.61 -1.05
CA ALA A 45 -1.76 3.27 -0.78
C ALA A 45 -2.60 2.71 -1.95
N VAL A 46 -3.18 3.56 -2.79
CA VAL A 46 -3.97 3.13 -3.95
C VAL A 46 -3.05 2.63 -5.06
N ASP A 47 -1.91 3.30 -5.28
CA ASP A 47 -0.89 2.88 -6.25
C ASP A 47 -0.36 1.47 -5.93
N ILE A 48 0.00 1.21 -4.67
CA ILE A 48 0.47 -0.10 -4.23
C ILE A 48 -0.67 -1.13 -4.24
N GLY A 49 -1.83 -0.79 -3.67
CA GLY A 49 -2.97 -1.72 -3.55
C GLY A 49 -3.56 -2.15 -4.90
N LYS A 50 -3.55 -1.29 -5.92
CA LYS A 50 -4.00 -1.64 -7.27
C LYS A 50 -2.93 -2.36 -8.11
N THR A 51 -1.69 -2.42 -7.64
CA THR A 51 -0.64 -3.20 -8.29
C THR A 51 -0.92 -4.68 -8.05
N ILE A 52 -1.04 -5.47 -9.13
CA ILE A 52 -1.33 -6.90 -9.02
C ILE A 52 -0.07 -7.63 -8.56
N HIS A 53 -0.07 -8.03 -7.29
CA HIS A 53 0.99 -8.85 -6.74
C HIS A 53 0.73 -10.34 -7.07
N PRO A 54 1.76 -11.12 -7.48
CA PRO A 54 1.57 -12.53 -7.76
C PRO A 54 1.14 -13.34 -6.54
N HIS A 55 0.17 -14.24 -6.74
CA HIS A 55 -0.30 -15.19 -5.72
C HIS A 55 0.13 -16.64 -6.04
N PRO A 56 0.52 -17.46 -5.04
CA PRO A 56 0.79 -17.13 -3.63
C PRO A 56 2.25 -16.69 -3.42
N THR A 57 2.49 -15.53 -2.80
CA THR A 57 3.85 -15.05 -2.48
C THR A 57 3.89 -14.27 -1.17
N LEU A 58 5.07 -14.19 -0.52
CA LEU A 58 5.22 -13.30 0.64
C LEU A 58 5.10 -11.82 0.23
N GLY A 59 5.50 -11.48 -1.00
CA GLY A 59 5.47 -10.11 -1.54
C GLY A 59 4.05 -9.56 -1.67
N GLU A 60 3.04 -10.41 -1.89
CA GLU A 60 1.64 -9.98 -1.94
C GLU A 60 1.15 -9.31 -0.65
N SER A 61 1.86 -9.52 0.47
CA SER A 61 1.59 -8.83 1.73
C SER A 61 1.79 -7.32 1.66
N ILE A 62 2.62 -6.81 0.73
CA ILE A 62 2.82 -5.37 0.50
C ILE A 62 1.55 -4.76 -0.10
N GLY A 63 1.02 -5.38 -1.16
CA GLY A 63 -0.28 -5.06 -1.75
C GLY A 63 -1.43 -5.14 -0.74
N MET A 64 -1.53 -6.26 -0.02
CA MET A 64 -2.57 -6.43 1.00
C MET A 64 -2.48 -5.37 2.11
N ALA A 65 -1.27 -5.02 2.57
CA ALA A 65 -1.10 -3.96 3.58
C ALA A 65 -1.61 -2.60 3.08
N ALA A 66 -1.38 -2.29 1.80
CA ALA A 66 -1.89 -1.09 1.17
C ALA A 66 -3.43 -1.11 1.01
N GLU A 67 -4.01 -2.25 0.62
CA GLU A 67 -5.46 -2.43 0.57
C GLU A 67 -6.11 -2.35 1.96
N VAL A 68 -5.44 -2.82 3.02
CA VAL A 68 -5.89 -2.66 4.40
C VAL A 68 -5.90 -1.19 4.80
N ALA A 69 -4.84 -0.44 4.47
CA ALA A 69 -4.78 1.00 4.73
C ALA A 69 -5.87 1.78 3.97
N HIS A 70 -6.20 1.35 2.74
CA HIS A 70 -7.27 1.93 1.94
C HIS A 70 -8.68 1.45 2.37
N GLY A 71 -8.78 0.31 3.04
CA GLY A 71 -10.05 -0.28 3.48
C GLY A 71 -10.74 -1.16 2.43
N SER A 72 -10.01 -1.64 1.42
CA SER A 72 -10.52 -2.50 0.35
C SER A 72 -10.08 -3.96 0.45
N CYS A 73 -9.19 -4.32 1.36
CA CYS A 73 -8.70 -5.69 1.51
C CYS A 73 -9.82 -6.64 1.96
N THR A 74 -9.95 -7.78 1.27
CA THR A 74 -10.95 -8.82 1.59
C THR A 74 -10.38 -10.04 2.30
N ASP A 75 -9.04 -10.18 2.36
CA ASP A 75 -8.37 -11.35 2.95
C ASP A 75 -8.21 -11.26 4.48
N VAL A 76 -8.51 -10.10 5.06
CA VAL A 76 -8.57 -9.88 6.51
C VAL A 76 -9.95 -9.41 6.95
N PRO A 77 -10.33 -9.59 8.23
CA PRO A 77 -11.58 -9.07 8.75
C PRO A 77 -11.70 -7.54 8.55
N PRO A 78 -12.92 -7.01 8.35
CA PRO A 78 -13.12 -5.59 8.15
C PRO A 78 -12.66 -4.79 9.38
N ALA A 79 -12.09 -3.60 9.14
CA ALA A 79 -11.70 -2.68 10.20
C ALA A 79 -12.90 -2.35 11.10
N ARG A 80 -12.68 -2.36 12.42
CA ARG A 80 -13.73 -2.01 13.40
C ARG A 80 -14.06 -0.53 13.26
N LYS A 81 -15.36 -0.23 13.11
CA LYS A 81 -15.92 1.13 13.11
C LYS A 81 -15.87 1.75 14.50
#